data_AF-X8CUP5-F1
#
_entry.id   AF-X8CUP5-F1
#
_cell.length_a   1.000
_cell.length_b   1.000
_cell.length_c   1.000
_cell.angle_alpha   90.00
_cell.angle_beta   90.00
_cell.angle_gamma   90.00
#
_symmetry.space_group_name_H-M   'P 1'
#
loop_
_entity.id
_entity.type
_entity.pdbx_description
1 polymer ?
#
loop_
_entity_poly.entity_id
_entity_poly.type
_entity_poly.pdbx_seq_one_letter_code
_entity_poly.pdbx_strand_id
1 'polypeptide(L)' 'MRARVADETERTQLWPRLTAHNPRWARYQSWTDRVIPVVICEPT' A
#
# COMPACT_ATOMS: atom_id res chain seq x y z
N MET A 1 1.32 13.60 -14.10
CA MET A 1 1.29 12.54 -13.07
C MET A 1 1.03 13.20 -11.72
N ARG A 2 0.05 12.71 -10.96
CA ARG A 2 -0.25 13.14 -9.58
C ARG A 2 -0.04 11.96 -8.63
N ALA A 3 0.71 12.18 -7.56
CA ALA A 3 0.90 11.18 -6.50
C ALA A 3 0.09 11.59 -5.27
N ARG A 4 -0.65 10.65 -4.68
CA ARG A 4 -1.37 10.86 -3.42
C ARG A 4 -1.29 9.62 -2.53
N VAL A 5 -1.37 9.81 -1.22
CA VAL A 5 -1.46 8.70 -0.28
C VAL A 5 -2.87 8.13 -0.35
N ALA A 6 -2.98 6.81 -0.45
CA ALA A 6 -4.24 6.09 -0.36
C ALA A 6 -4.85 6.32 1.02
N ASP A 7 -6.15 6.58 1.07
CA ASP A 7 -6.87 6.61 2.34
C ASP A 7 -6.98 5.19 2.96
N GLU A 8 -7.56 5.09 4.15
CA GLU A 8 -7.69 3.81 4.85
C GLU A 8 -8.51 2.77 4.08
N THR A 9 -9.57 3.21 3.39
CA THR A 9 -10.45 2.32 2.61
C THR A 9 -9.72 1.81 1.38
N GLU A 10 -9.10 2.71 0.63
CA GLU A 10 -8.31 2.38 -0.55
C GLU A 10 -7.13 1.47 -0.19
N ARG A 11 -6.42 1.77 0.90
CA ARG A 11 -5.30 0.96 1.37
C ARG A 11 -5.77 -0.45 1.75
N THR A 12 -6.91 -0.59 2.42
CA THR A 12 -7.46 -1.90 2.80
C THR A 12 -7.79 -2.76 1.57
N GLN A 13 -8.25 -2.14 0.48
CA GLN A 13 -8.53 -2.85 -0.77
C GLN A 13 -7.26 -3.17 -1.58
N LEU A 14 -6.28 -2.27 -1.58
CA LEU A 14 -5.06 -2.41 -2.37
C LEU A 14 -4.03 -3.32 -1.71
N TRP A 15 -3.90 -3.29 -0.38
CA TRP A 15 -2.85 -3.99 0.34
C TRP A 15 -2.82 -5.50 0.09
N PRO A 16 -3.96 -6.25 0.11
CA PRO A 16 -3.96 -7.67 -0.23
C PRO A 16 -3.45 -7.95 -1.65
N ARG A 17 -3.81 -7.10 -2.62
CA ARG A 17 -3.36 -7.23 -4.02
C ARG A 17 -1.87 -6.99 -4.15
N LEU A 18 -1.36 -5.97 -3.46
CA LEU A 18 0.07 -5.65 -3.42
C LEU A 18 0.86 -6.81 -2.80
N THR A 19 0.45 -7.32 -1.65
CA THR A 19 1.15 -8.43 -0.99
C THR A 19 1.04 -9.75 -1.73
N ALA A 20 -0.04 -9.97 -2.50
CA ALA A 20 -0.16 -11.12 -3.39
C ALA A 20 0.84 -11.02 -4.55
N HIS A 21 1.07 -9.83 -5.10
CA HIS A 21 2.05 -9.60 -6.14
C HIS A 21 3.50 -9.68 -5.62
N ASN A 22 3.75 -9.14 -4.42
CA ASN A 22 5.06 -9.17 -3.78
C ASN A 22 4.94 -9.46 -2.28
N PRO A 23 5.08 -10.73 -1.86
CA PRO A 23 4.93 -11.15 -0.47
C PRO A 23 5.92 -10.49 0.52
N ARG A 24 7.03 -9.93 0.04
CA ARG A 24 8.00 -9.24 0.91
C ARG A 24 7.39 -8.01 1.59
N TRP A 25 6.41 -7.36 0.98
CA TRP A 25 5.76 -6.21 1.60
C TRP A 25 4.97 -6.59 2.87
N ALA A 26 4.36 -7.77 2.90
CA ALA A 26 3.73 -8.30 4.12
C ALA A 26 4.78 -8.56 5.20
N ARG A 27 5.95 -9.08 4.82
CA ARG A 27 7.08 -9.26 5.75
C ARG A 27 7.56 -7.93 6.31
N TYR A 28 7.64 -6.86 5.51
CA TYR A 28 8.02 -5.54 6.02
C TYR A 28 7.02 -4.98 7.02
N GLN A 29 5.71 -5.16 6.78
CA GLN A 29 4.68 -4.77 7.75
C GLN A 29 4.79 -5.56 9.06
N SER A 30 5.21 -6.83 9.03
CA SER A 30 5.40 -7.62 10.26
C SER A 30 6.50 -7.11 11.19
N TRP A 31 7.38 -6.22 10.71
CA TRP A 31 8.46 -5.63 11.51
C TRP A 31 8.06 -4.34 12.23
N THR A 32 6.84 -3.84 12.02
CA THR A 32 6.43 -2.55 12.56
C THR A 32 4.92 -2.48 12.78
N ASP A 33 4.53 -1.85 13.88
CA ASP A 33 3.12 -1.55 14.16
C ASP A 33 2.59 -0.37 13.31
N ARG A 34 3.50 0.41 12.68
CA ARG A 34 3.10 1.53 11.82
C ARG A 34 2.49 1.00 10.53
N VAL A 35 1.33 1.52 10.17
CA VAL A 35 0.71 1.25 8.87
C VAL A 35 1.61 1.78 7.74
N ILE A 36 2.11 0.89 6.88
CA ILE A 36 2.90 1.30 5.71
C ILE A 36 1.96 2.05 4.73
N PRO A 37 2.27 3.30 4.36
CA PRO A 37 1.45 4.08 3.44
C PRO A 37 1.57 3.53 2.02
N VAL A 38 0.45 3.50 1.31
CA VAL A 38 0.39 3.18 -0.12
C VAL A 38 0.22 4.48 -0.88
N VAL A 39 1.01 4.70 -1.92
CA VAL A 39 0.92 5.89 -2.77
C VAL A 39 0.35 5.48 -4.12
N ILE A 40 -0.70 6.17 -4.56
CA ILE A 40 -1.34 5.98 -5.85
C ILE A 40 -0.79 7.05 -6.79
N CYS A 41 -0.26 6.60 -7.93
CA CYS A 41 0.22 7.47 -9.00
C CYS A 41 -0.83 7.49 -10.12
N GLU A 42 -1.50 8.63 -10.26
CA GLU A 42 -2.52 8.85 -11.29
C GLU A 42 -1.90 9.59 -12.49
N PRO A 43 -2.22 9.18 -13.73
CA PRO A 43 -1.92 9.99 -14.91
C PRO A 43 -2.71 11.32 -14.85
N THR A 44 -2.10 12.40 -15.35
CA THR A 44 -2.73 13.73 -15.48
C THR A 44 -3.38 13.87 -16.83
#